data_AF-A0A2E0KQX0-F1
#
_entry.id   AF-A0A2E0KQX0-F1
#
_cell.length_a   1.000
_cell.length_b   1.000
_cell.length_c   1.000
_cell.angle_alpha   90.00
_cell.angle_beta   90.00
_cell.angle_gamma   90.00
#
_symmetry.space_group_name_H-M   'P 1'
#
loop_
_entity.id
_entity.type
_entity.pdbx_description
1 polymer ?
#
loop_
_entity_poly.entity_id
_entity_poly.type
_entity_poly.pdbx_seq_one_letter_code
_entity_poly.pdbx_strand_id
1 'polypeptide(L)'
;MKRNYLILFLTSLIFSCNTPTETISLFNGKSLDGWIIYGTEKWYVENGELICESGPDKDYGYLGTNKYFDDFILELDFKQEDNGNSGVFFRSTVDGVKVKGWQVEVAPPGYHSGGIYESYGRGWLIKPDQSKDSIVKMGEWNKMKIKVYGDEVTTWINENQMIKIKDSIIGLGKGGVALQIHDGGGIKVKWKNINLTKLN
;
A
#
# COMPACT_ATOMS: atom_id res chain seq x y z
N MET A 1 -7.72 -65.40 36.25
CA MET A 1 -7.78 -63.94 36.51
C MET A 1 -7.23 -63.22 35.27
N LYS A 2 -8.07 -62.62 34.44
CA LYS A 2 -7.65 -61.87 33.24
C LYS A 2 -7.69 -60.38 33.58
N ARG A 3 -6.56 -59.69 33.44
CA ARG A 3 -6.40 -58.26 33.79
C ARG A 3 -6.51 -57.45 32.50
N ASN A 4 -7.63 -56.75 32.32
CA ASN A 4 -7.84 -55.85 31.19
C ASN A 4 -7.14 -54.52 31.47
N TYR A 5 -6.23 -54.10 30.59
CA TYR A 5 -5.65 -52.76 30.61
C TYR A 5 -6.48 -51.85 29.71
N LEU A 6 -7.08 -50.83 30.31
CA LEU A 6 -7.80 -49.76 29.60
C LEU A 6 -6.78 -48.70 29.18
N ILE A 7 -6.47 -48.63 27.88
CA ILE A 7 -5.64 -47.57 27.30
C ILE A 7 -6.54 -46.37 27.02
N LEU A 8 -6.32 -45.27 27.75
CA LEU A 8 -7.00 -44.01 27.55
C LEU A 8 -6.23 -43.21 26.48
N PHE A 9 -6.79 -43.07 25.28
CA PHE A 9 -6.25 -42.18 24.26
C PHE A 9 -6.63 -40.73 24.60
N LEU A 10 -5.63 -39.92 24.95
CA LEU A 10 -5.79 -38.48 25.16
C LEU A 10 -5.68 -37.78 23.80
N THR A 11 -6.80 -37.42 23.21
CA THR A 11 -6.84 -36.62 21.96
C THR A 11 -6.55 -35.15 22.30
N SER A 12 -5.38 -34.64 21.92
CA SER A 12 -5.09 -33.22 22.04
C SER A 12 -5.85 -32.46 20.94
N LEU A 13 -6.88 -31.69 21.31
CA LEU A 13 -7.49 -30.72 20.40
C LEU A 13 -6.50 -29.57 20.17
N ILE A 14 -5.88 -29.55 18.99
CA ILE A 14 -5.17 -28.37 18.50
C ILE A 14 -6.24 -27.35 18.10
N PHE A 15 -6.55 -26.42 18.99
CA PHE A 15 -7.33 -25.24 18.63
C PHE A 15 -6.43 -24.32 17.79
N SER A 16 -6.55 -24.42 16.47
CA SER A 16 -6.08 -23.36 15.58
C SER A 16 -6.95 -22.14 15.82
N CYS A 17 -6.47 -21.19 16.62
CA CYS A 17 -7.09 -19.89 16.79
C CYS A 17 -6.89 -19.09 15.49
N ASN A 18 -7.78 -19.29 14.52
CA ASN A 18 -7.92 -18.38 13.39
C ASN A 18 -8.66 -17.14 13.90
N THR A 19 -7.94 -16.19 14.50
CA THR A 19 -8.48 -14.86 14.77
C THR A 19 -8.99 -14.26 13.47
N PRO A 20 -10.26 -13.82 13.38
CA PRO A 20 -10.78 -13.17 12.19
C PRO A 20 -9.92 -11.95 11.85
N THR A 21 -9.33 -11.96 10.67
CA THR A 21 -8.54 -10.83 10.15
C THR A 21 -9.52 -9.73 9.74
N GLU A 22 -9.51 -8.58 10.41
CA GLU A 22 -10.41 -7.46 10.11
C GLU A 22 -9.96 -6.77 8.82
N THR A 23 -10.78 -6.86 7.77
CA THR A 23 -10.62 -6.10 6.53
C THR A 23 -11.49 -4.85 6.56
N ILE A 24 -10.88 -3.69 6.36
CA ILE A 24 -11.55 -2.40 6.24
C ILE A 24 -11.40 -1.87 4.81
N SER A 25 -12.45 -1.26 4.28
CA SER A 25 -12.34 -0.46 3.07
C SER A 25 -11.87 0.93 3.44
N LEU A 26 -10.71 1.35 2.91
CA LEU A 26 -10.18 2.70 3.11
C LEU A 26 -10.89 3.71 2.21
N PHE A 27 -11.51 3.29 1.11
CA PHE A 27 -12.22 4.17 0.19
C PHE A 27 -13.64 3.65 -0.09
N ASN A 28 -14.64 4.48 0.24
CA ASN A 28 -16.05 4.10 0.20
C ASN A 28 -16.71 4.22 -1.20
N GLY A 29 -15.96 4.67 -2.23
CA GLY A 29 -16.47 4.85 -3.58
C GLY A 29 -17.36 6.08 -3.78
N LYS A 30 -17.49 6.97 -2.79
CA LYS A 30 -18.46 8.08 -2.81
C LYS A 30 -17.87 9.42 -2.35
N SER A 31 -16.99 9.39 -1.36
CA SER A 31 -16.38 10.57 -0.75
C SER A 31 -14.95 10.27 -0.30
N LEU A 32 -14.25 11.30 0.16
CA LEU A 32 -12.92 11.19 0.76
C LEU A 32 -13.00 11.07 2.29
N ASP A 33 -14.12 10.59 2.83
CA ASP A 33 -14.25 10.37 4.27
C ASP A 33 -13.18 9.39 4.77
N GLY A 34 -12.48 9.77 5.85
CA GLY A 34 -11.33 9.02 6.35
C GLY A 34 -9.98 9.44 5.77
N TRP A 35 -9.98 10.39 4.82
CA TRP A 35 -8.77 10.93 4.20
C TRP A 35 -8.59 12.42 4.52
N ILE A 36 -7.35 12.88 4.41
CA ILE A 36 -6.91 14.26 4.57
C ILE A 36 -6.12 14.63 3.31
N ILE A 37 -6.48 15.75 2.69
CA ILE A 37 -5.78 16.31 1.53
C ILE A 37 -4.63 17.19 2.03
N TYR A 38 -3.47 16.99 1.41
CA TYR A 38 -2.24 17.73 1.67
C TYR A 38 -1.72 18.31 0.36
N GLY A 39 -1.61 19.63 0.29
CA GLY A 39 -1.25 20.37 -0.93
C GLY A 39 -2.46 20.82 -1.75
N THR A 40 -2.18 21.36 -2.93
CA THR A 40 -3.16 21.99 -3.85
C THR A 40 -3.60 21.08 -4.98
N GLU A 41 -3.09 19.86 -5.00
CA GLU A 41 -3.38 18.86 -6.01
C GLU A 41 -4.82 18.36 -5.88
N LYS A 42 -5.42 17.95 -7.00
CA LYS A 42 -6.86 17.66 -7.04
C LYS A 42 -7.12 16.23 -6.65
N TRP A 43 -7.97 16.04 -5.65
CA TRP A 43 -8.47 14.76 -5.20
C TRP A 43 -9.99 14.79 -5.20
N TYR A 44 -10.64 13.88 -5.91
CA TYR A 44 -12.09 13.83 -5.98
C TYR A 44 -12.59 12.43 -6.35
N VAL A 45 -13.90 12.23 -6.23
CA VAL A 45 -14.55 10.97 -6.58
C VAL A 45 -15.38 11.17 -7.84
N GLU A 46 -15.22 10.29 -8.81
CA GLU A 46 -16.01 10.25 -10.03
C GLU A 46 -16.26 8.80 -10.41
N ASN A 47 -17.51 8.43 -10.71
CA ASN A 47 -17.90 7.07 -11.13
C ASN A 47 -17.45 5.93 -10.17
N GLY A 48 -17.36 6.22 -8.87
CA GLY A 48 -16.90 5.23 -7.89
C GLY A 48 -15.38 5.07 -7.81
N GLU A 49 -14.63 5.92 -8.52
CA GLU A 49 -13.17 5.92 -8.60
C GLU A 49 -12.64 7.16 -7.89
N LEU A 50 -11.54 7.00 -7.16
CA LEU A 50 -10.80 8.10 -6.56
C LEU A 50 -9.82 8.61 -7.61
N ILE A 51 -9.99 9.85 -8.03
CA ILE A 51 -9.17 10.49 -9.05
C ILE A 51 -8.19 11.45 -8.39
N CYS A 52 -6.95 11.36 -8.84
CA CYS A 52 -5.90 12.31 -8.55
C CYS A 52 -5.45 13.00 -9.84
N GLU A 53 -5.40 14.33 -9.85
CA GLU A 53 -4.91 15.14 -10.97
C GLU A 53 -3.99 16.24 -10.49
N SER A 54 -3.08 16.67 -11.37
CA SER A 54 -2.24 17.82 -11.07
C SER A 54 -3.06 19.07 -10.76
N GLY A 55 -2.68 19.76 -9.71
CA GLY A 55 -3.19 21.04 -9.25
C GLY A 55 -2.61 22.22 -10.03
N PRO A 56 -3.04 23.44 -9.70
CA PRO A 56 -2.58 24.65 -10.36
C PRO A 56 -1.08 24.90 -10.15
N ASP A 57 -0.57 24.54 -8.98
CA ASP A 57 0.82 24.81 -8.58
C ASP A 57 1.80 23.75 -9.13
N LYS A 58 1.26 22.58 -9.56
CA LYS A 58 2.04 21.45 -10.10
C LYS A 58 3.11 20.96 -9.14
N ASP A 59 2.82 21.05 -7.85
CA ASP A 59 3.69 20.63 -6.76
C ASP A 59 3.34 19.21 -6.30
N TYR A 60 4.07 18.70 -5.31
CA TYR A 60 3.69 17.48 -4.63
C TYR A 60 2.35 17.61 -3.91
N GLY A 61 1.55 16.54 -3.96
CA GLY A 61 0.32 16.42 -3.19
C GLY A 61 0.16 15.02 -2.62
N TYR A 62 -0.58 14.94 -1.50
CA TYR A 62 -0.86 13.68 -0.84
C TYR A 62 -2.31 13.59 -0.41
N LEU A 63 -2.85 12.38 -0.45
CA LEU A 63 -4.09 12.02 0.20
C LEU A 63 -3.77 10.99 1.28
N GLY A 64 -3.73 11.44 2.53
CA GLY A 64 -3.34 10.62 3.67
C GLY A 64 -4.55 10.12 4.46
N THR A 65 -4.51 8.87 4.90
CA THR A 65 -5.50 8.34 5.86
C THR A 65 -5.42 9.08 7.19
N ASN A 66 -6.56 9.27 7.85
CA ASN A 66 -6.64 9.89 9.18
C ASN A 66 -6.34 8.91 10.35
N LYS A 67 -5.92 7.69 10.03
CA LYS A 67 -5.61 6.61 10.98
C LYS A 67 -4.25 6.02 10.67
N TYR A 68 -3.60 5.50 11.70
CA TYR A 68 -2.35 4.77 11.56
C TYR A 68 -2.60 3.27 11.53
N PHE A 69 -1.69 2.54 10.88
CA PHE A 69 -1.77 1.10 10.72
C PHE A 69 -0.39 0.48 10.98
N ASP A 70 -0.36 -0.59 11.77
CA ASP A 70 0.87 -1.29 12.14
C ASP A 70 1.17 -2.41 11.13
N ASP A 71 0.71 -3.63 11.40
CA ASP A 71 0.87 -4.77 10.50
C ASP A 71 -0.40 -4.95 9.67
N PHE A 72 -0.25 -5.04 8.35
CA PHE A 72 -1.38 -5.11 7.44
C PHE A 72 -1.04 -5.65 6.05
N ILE A 73 -2.07 -6.06 5.33
CA ILE A 73 -2.06 -6.23 3.88
C ILE A 73 -2.94 -5.12 3.29
N LEU A 74 -2.36 -4.27 2.46
CA LEU A 74 -3.06 -3.28 1.64
C LEU A 74 -3.21 -3.83 0.23
N GLU A 75 -4.44 -3.90 -0.27
CA GLU A 75 -4.75 -4.20 -1.66
C GLU A 75 -5.46 -2.99 -2.26
N LEU A 76 -5.09 -2.62 -3.49
CA LEU A 76 -5.71 -1.54 -4.23
C LEU A 76 -5.52 -1.74 -5.73
N ASP A 77 -6.37 -1.11 -6.52
CA ASP A 77 -6.19 -1.03 -7.97
C ASP A 77 -5.82 0.40 -8.34
N PHE A 78 -4.87 0.55 -9.27
CA PHE A 78 -4.47 1.84 -9.82
C PHE A 78 -4.48 1.83 -11.34
N LYS A 79 -4.73 3.00 -11.94
CA LYS A 79 -4.64 3.22 -13.39
C LYS A 79 -3.95 4.55 -13.64
N GLN A 80 -2.86 4.52 -14.40
CA GLN A 80 -2.17 5.71 -14.86
C GLN A 80 -2.75 6.12 -16.22
N GLU A 81 -3.40 7.29 -16.27
CA GLU A 81 -3.97 7.83 -17.52
C GLU A 81 -3.00 8.78 -18.22
N ASP A 82 -2.24 9.56 -17.44
CA ASP A 82 -1.22 10.47 -17.97
C ASP A 82 -0.07 10.63 -16.95
N ASN A 83 1.16 10.71 -17.46
CA ASN A 83 2.43 10.86 -16.75
C ASN A 83 2.43 10.37 -15.27
N GLY A 84 2.19 9.07 -15.07
CA GLY A 84 1.69 8.54 -13.80
C GLY A 84 2.67 8.37 -12.64
N ASN A 85 3.62 9.29 -12.43
CA ASN A 85 4.49 9.24 -11.25
C ASN A 85 3.69 9.56 -9.98
N SER A 86 3.65 8.57 -9.10
CA SER A 86 2.82 8.50 -7.92
C SER A 86 3.43 7.47 -6.96
N GLY A 87 2.73 7.16 -5.88
CA GLY A 87 3.19 6.19 -4.91
C GLY A 87 2.17 5.92 -3.84
N VAL A 88 2.33 4.77 -3.20
CA VAL A 88 1.53 4.36 -2.05
C VAL A 88 2.43 4.33 -0.84
N PHE A 89 2.29 5.34 0.01
CA PHE A 89 2.99 5.41 1.28
C PHE A 89 2.40 4.46 2.31
N PHE A 90 3.25 3.89 3.15
CA PHE A 90 2.89 3.05 4.28
C PHE A 90 3.71 3.44 5.51
N ARG A 91 3.12 3.29 6.71
CA ARG A 91 3.72 3.72 7.98
C ARG A 91 4.31 5.13 7.93
N SER A 92 3.63 6.02 7.23
CA SER A 92 4.15 7.35 6.88
C SER A 92 3.29 8.47 7.47
N THR A 93 3.90 9.63 7.64
CA THR A 93 3.25 10.85 8.13
C THR A 93 3.41 11.95 7.10
N VAL A 94 2.43 12.85 7.00
CA VAL A 94 2.45 14.00 6.09
C VAL A 94 2.24 15.26 6.91
N ASP A 95 3.08 16.26 6.69
CA ASP A 95 2.98 17.60 7.27
C ASP A 95 3.14 18.65 6.17
N GLY A 96 2.08 19.43 5.91
CA GLY A 96 1.99 20.25 4.71
C GLY A 96 2.15 19.40 3.44
N VAL A 97 3.14 19.69 2.61
CA VAL A 97 3.51 18.89 1.42
C VAL A 97 4.79 18.07 1.64
N LYS A 98 5.14 17.80 2.89
CA LYS A 98 6.33 17.03 3.26
C LYS A 98 5.92 15.69 3.88
N VAL A 99 6.25 14.61 3.20
CA VAL A 99 6.01 13.25 3.69
C VAL A 99 7.25 12.68 4.36
N LYS A 100 7.08 11.93 5.44
CA LYS A 100 8.14 11.15 6.08
C LYS A 100 7.71 9.70 6.18
N GLY A 101 8.50 8.82 5.58
CA GLY A 101 8.31 7.37 5.61
C GLY A 101 8.57 6.73 4.26
N TRP A 102 7.90 5.62 4.00
CA TRP A 102 8.20 4.71 2.89
C TRP A 102 7.06 4.66 1.89
N GLN A 103 7.40 4.68 0.61
CA GLN A 103 6.47 4.50 -0.49
C GLN A 103 6.79 3.23 -1.27
N VAL A 104 5.73 2.60 -1.78
CA VAL A 104 5.81 1.71 -2.94
C VAL A 104 5.58 2.55 -4.18
N GLU A 105 6.55 2.53 -5.10
CA GLU A 105 6.53 3.35 -6.31
C GLU A 105 5.38 2.98 -7.23
N VAL A 106 4.71 3.99 -7.80
CA VAL A 106 3.79 3.85 -8.94
C VAL A 106 4.28 4.81 -10.03
N ALA A 107 4.83 4.27 -11.11
CA ALA A 107 5.37 5.05 -12.21
C ALA A 107 5.16 4.32 -13.55
N PRO A 108 5.39 4.97 -14.70
CA PRO A 108 5.32 4.31 -15.98
C PRO A 108 6.30 3.12 -16.11
N PRO A 109 6.10 2.21 -17.09
CA PRO A 109 7.02 1.10 -17.36
C PRO A 109 8.48 1.55 -17.47
N GLY A 110 9.39 0.84 -16.79
CA GLY A 110 10.83 1.13 -16.75
C GLY A 110 11.25 2.13 -15.65
N TYR A 111 10.31 2.59 -14.82
CA TYR A 111 10.56 3.56 -13.73
C TYR A 111 10.29 2.98 -12.34
N HIS A 112 10.60 1.70 -12.14
CA HIS A 112 10.77 1.04 -10.85
C HIS A 112 9.49 0.82 -10.02
N SER A 113 8.33 0.76 -10.67
CA SER A 113 7.05 0.44 -10.02
C SER A 113 7.12 -0.80 -9.14
N GLY A 114 6.58 -0.71 -7.93
CA GLY A 114 6.64 -1.77 -6.93
C GLY A 114 7.92 -1.78 -6.08
N GLY A 115 8.93 -0.97 -6.45
CA GLY A 115 10.11 -0.68 -5.64
C GLY A 115 9.77 0.09 -4.37
N ILE A 116 10.71 0.15 -3.41
CA ILE A 116 10.52 0.85 -2.13
C ILE A 116 11.52 2.00 -2.01
N TYR A 117 10.97 3.20 -1.78
CA TYR A 117 11.69 4.45 -1.60
C TYR A 117 11.34 5.07 -0.24
N GLU A 118 12.32 5.68 0.42
CA GLU A 118 12.14 6.40 1.70
C GLU A 118 12.33 7.91 1.49
N SER A 119 11.23 8.64 1.53
CA SER A 119 11.21 10.09 1.30
C SER A 119 11.76 10.87 2.48
N TYR A 120 12.63 11.84 2.17
CA TYR A 120 13.37 12.64 3.14
C TYR A 120 14.19 11.82 4.15
N GLY A 121 14.52 10.57 3.77
CA GLY A 121 15.37 9.67 4.53
C GLY A 121 16.44 9.09 3.61
N ARG A 122 16.46 7.76 3.50
CA ARG A 122 17.52 7.01 2.80
C ARG A 122 17.41 6.96 1.28
N GLY A 123 16.29 7.40 0.69
CA GLY A 123 16.04 7.30 -0.75
C GLY A 123 15.66 5.89 -1.18
N TRP A 124 16.10 5.43 -2.36
CA TRP A 124 15.80 4.08 -2.86
C TRP A 124 16.38 3.01 -1.92
N LEU A 125 15.51 2.29 -1.22
CA LEU A 125 15.92 1.14 -0.41
C LEU A 125 16.14 -0.08 -1.29
N ILE A 126 15.23 -0.28 -2.25
CA ILE A 126 15.31 -1.36 -3.21
C ILE A 126 14.47 -1.06 -4.45
N LYS A 127 15.03 -1.37 -5.62
CA LYS A 127 14.35 -1.29 -6.92
C LYS A 127 13.97 -2.70 -7.40
N PRO A 128 12.90 -2.86 -8.19
CA PRO A 128 12.53 -4.16 -8.73
C PRO A 128 13.63 -4.68 -9.68
N ASP A 129 13.63 -6.00 -9.90
CA ASP A 129 14.43 -6.59 -10.96
C ASP A 129 14.05 -6.00 -12.32
N GLN A 130 15.04 -5.74 -13.17
CA GLN A 130 14.84 -5.15 -14.50
C GLN A 130 13.84 -5.93 -15.36
N SER A 131 13.78 -7.25 -15.21
CA SER A 131 12.83 -8.12 -15.93
C SER A 131 11.36 -7.86 -15.57
N LYS A 132 11.11 -7.20 -14.43
CA LYS A 132 9.77 -6.87 -13.93
C LYS A 132 9.43 -5.40 -14.09
N ASP A 133 10.38 -4.56 -14.49
CA ASP A 133 10.24 -3.10 -14.47
C ASP A 133 9.18 -2.56 -15.46
N SER A 134 8.79 -3.39 -16.43
CA SER A 134 7.74 -3.08 -17.41
C SER A 134 6.37 -3.70 -17.10
N ILE A 135 6.13 -4.16 -15.86
CA ILE A 135 4.91 -4.89 -15.50
C ILE A 135 3.63 -4.03 -15.50
N VAL A 136 3.77 -2.72 -15.30
CA VAL A 136 2.64 -1.79 -15.27
C VAL A 136 2.04 -1.67 -16.66
N LYS A 137 0.71 -1.74 -16.74
CA LYS A 137 -0.04 -1.55 -17.97
C LYS A 137 -0.65 -0.15 -17.99
N MET A 138 -0.09 0.74 -18.81
CA MET A 138 -0.59 2.12 -18.96
C MET A 138 -2.03 2.12 -19.51
N GLY A 139 -2.89 3.00 -19.00
CA GLY A 139 -4.31 3.07 -19.38
C GLY A 139 -5.19 1.93 -18.87
N GLU A 140 -4.61 0.89 -18.29
CA GLU A 140 -5.31 -0.27 -17.74
C GLU A 140 -5.32 -0.26 -16.20
N TRP A 141 -6.24 -1.02 -15.62
CA TRP A 141 -6.24 -1.27 -14.18
C TRP A 141 -5.15 -2.26 -13.82
N ASN A 142 -4.32 -1.89 -12.86
CA ASN A 142 -3.26 -2.72 -12.29
C ASN A 142 -3.58 -2.99 -10.83
N LYS A 143 -3.45 -4.24 -10.39
CA LYS A 143 -3.66 -4.61 -9.00
C LYS A 143 -2.34 -4.52 -8.24
N MET A 144 -2.32 -3.75 -7.15
CA MET A 144 -1.20 -3.69 -6.21
C MET A 144 -1.57 -4.39 -4.90
N LYS A 145 -0.59 -5.08 -4.34
CA LYS A 145 -0.64 -5.59 -2.96
C LYS A 145 0.62 -5.20 -2.22
N ILE A 146 0.48 -4.76 -0.98
CA ILE A 146 1.59 -4.43 -0.07
C ILE A 146 1.33 -5.15 1.24
N LYS A 147 2.22 -6.07 1.62
CA LYS A 147 2.19 -6.71 2.93
C LYS A 147 3.28 -6.09 3.78
N VAL A 148 2.90 -5.53 4.91
CA VAL A 148 3.79 -5.00 5.94
C VAL A 148 3.54 -5.80 7.21
N TYR A 149 4.54 -6.54 7.68
CA TYR A 149 4.42 -7.40 8.86
C TYR A 149 5.72 -7.39 9.67
N GLY A 150 5.67 -6.86 10.88
CA GLY A 150 6.86 -6.55 11.66
C GLY A 150 7.80 -5.63 10.88
N ASP A 151 9.01 -6.09 10.61
CA ASP A 151 10.04 -5.41 9.83
C ASP A 151 10.15 -5.92 8.37
N GLU A 152 9.25 -6.80 7.93
CA GLU A 152 9.22 -7.34 6.57
C GLU A 152 8.19 -6.61 5.70
N VAL A 153 8.61 -6.21 4.49
CA VAL A 153 7.72 -5.66 3.46
C VAL A 153 7.83 -6.50 2.20
N THR A 154 6.67 -6.88 1.66
CA THR A 154 6.58 -7.53 0.35
C THR A 154 5.57 -6.79 -0.52
N THR A 155 5.91 -6.56 -1.79
CA THR A 155 5.07 -5.85 -2.75
C THR A 155 4.77 -6.73 -3.96
N TRP A 156 3.58 -6.55 -4.53
CA TRP A 156 3.16 -7.22 -5.75
C TRP A 156 2.45 -6.23 -6.68
N ILE A 157 2.63 -6.43 -7.99
CA ILE A 157 1.83 -5.79 -9.04
C ILE A 157 1.35 -6.90 -9.98
N ASN A 158 0.06 -6.93 -10.30
CA ASN A 158 -0.55 -7.92 -11.20
C ASN A 158 -0.10 -9.36 -10.85
N GLU A 159 -0.29 -9.73 -9.57
CA GLU A 159 0.05 -11.04 -8.99
C GLU A 159 1.55 -11.40 -8.96
N ASN A 160 2.43 -10.61 -9.58
CA ASN A 160 3.87 -10.84 -9.57
C ASN A 160 4.51 -10.16 -8.37
N GLN A 161 5.33 -10.90 -7.61
CA GLN A 161 6.09 -10.32 -6.50
C GLN A 161 7.20 -9.41 -7.05
N MET A 162 7.21 -8.16 -6.60
CA MET A 162 8.17 -7.14 -7.03
C MET A 162 9.35 -7.11 -6.06
N ILE A 163 9.07 -6.81 -4.79
CA ILE A 163 10.06 -6.67 -3.72
C ILE A 163 9.72 -7.59 -2.56
N LYS A 164 10.77 -8.11 -1.92
CA LYS A 164 10.71 -8.61 -0.55
C LYS A 164 11.95 -8.12 0.21
N ILE A 165 11.76 -7.36 1.29
CA ILE A 165 12.86 -6.88 2.13
C ILE A 165 12.54 -7.03 3.61
N LYS A 166 13.60 -7.08 4.42
CA LYS A 166 13.55 -6.94 5.87
C LYS A 166 14.32 -5.68 6.25
N ASP A 167 13.68 -4.76 6.95
CA ASP A 167 14.25 -3.47 7.33
C ASP A 167 13.77 -3.06 8.72
N SER A 168 14.67 -3.05 9.70
CA SER A 168 14.32 -2.76 11.09
C SER A 168 13.81 -1.35 11.30
N ILE A 169 14.18 -0.37 10.46
CA ILE A 169 13.70 1.01 10.57
C ILE A 169 12.24 1.09 10.10
N ILE A 170 11.87 0.38 9.02
CA ILE A 170 10.46 0.18 8.65
C ILE A 170 9.68 -0.47 9.80
N GLY A 171 10.27 -1.46 10.48
CA GLY A 171 9.69 -2.12 11.65
C GLY A 171 9.32 -1.18 12.81
N LEU A 172 10.02 -0.06 12.94
CA LEU A 172 9.77 0.98 13.95
C LEU A 172 8.81 2.08 13.46
N GLY A 173 8.44 2.06 12.18
CA GLY A 173 7.58 3.06 11.55
C GLY A 173 6.20 3.15 12.19
N LYS A 174 5.71 4.37 12.39
CA LYS A 174 4.35 4.66 12.86
C LYS A 174 3.74 5.74 11.98
N GLY A 175 2.64 5.41 11.32
CA GLY A 175 1.97 6.31 10.40
C GLY A 175 0.82 5.64 9.67
N GLY A 176 0.20 6.40 8.77
CA GLY A 176 -0.90 5.93 7.95
C GLY A 176 -0.45 5.41 6.59
N VAL A 177 -1.44 5.18 5.75
CA VAL A 177 -1.31 5.05 4.30
C VAL A 177 -1.54 6.41 3.65
N ALA A 178 -0.79 6.74 2.60
CA ALA A 178 -1.08 7.91 1.77
C ALA A 178 -0.88 7.61 0.28
N LEU A 179 -1.67 8.25 -0.57
CA LEU A 179 -1.46 8.26 -2.02
C LEU A 179 -0.72 9.55 -2.39
N GLN A 180 0.21 9.47 -3.34
CA GLN A 180 0.97 10.61 -3.81
C GLN A 180 0.55 11.05 -5.21
N ILE A 181 0.71 12.33 -5.49
CA ILE A 181 0.93 12.84 -6.84
C ILE A 181 2.24 13.64 -6.84
N HIS A 182 3.06 13.35 -7.84
CA HIS A 182 4.37 13.98 -7.99
C HIS A 182 4.22 15.41 -8.56
N ASP A 183 5.23 16.25 -8.34
CA ASP A 183 5.33 17.56 -8.99
C ASP A 183 5.54 17.45 -10.52
N GLY A 184 5.50 18.59 -11.21
CA GLY A 184 5.78 18.70 -12.65
C GLY A 184 4.54 18.84 -13.54
N GLY A 185 3.36 18.47 -13.02
CA GLY A 185 2.09 18.65 -13.72
C GLY A 185 1.79 17.59 -14.78
N GLY A 186 0.53 17.57 -15.25
CA GLY A 186 0.07 16.63 -16.29
C GLY A 186 -0.09 15.19 -15.80
N ILE A 187 -0.14 14.98 -14.48
CA ILE A 187 -0.33 13.65 -13.88
C ILE A 187 -1.83 13.41 -13.70
N LYS A 188 -2.28 12.22 -14.11
CA LYS A 188 -3.61 11.72 -13.79
C LYS A 188 -3.57 10.24 -13.43
N VAL A 189 -3.94 9.93 -12.19
CA VAL A 189 -3.98 8.57 -11.67
C VAL A 189 -5.33 8.31 -11.01
N LYS A 190 -5.90 7.14 -11.29
CA LYS A 190 -7.16 6.68 -10.72
C LYS A 190 -6.93 5.51 -9.77
N TRP A 191 -7.73 5.44 -8.73
CA TRP A 191 -7.64 4.43 -7.68
C TRP A 191 -9.01 3.87 -7.35
N LYS A 192 -9.06 2.58 -7.02
CA LYS A 192 -10.26 1.94 -6.47
C LYS A 192 -9.89 0.70 -5.66
N ASN A 193 -10.89 0.08 -5.03
CA ASN A 193 -10.74 -1.17 -4.30
C ASN A 193 -9.65 -1.11 -3.21
N ILE A 194 -9.50 0.05 -2.56
CA ILE A 194 -8.48 0.28 -1.52
C ILE A 194 -8.95 -0.37 -0.22
N ASN A 195 -8.43 -1.55 0.08
CA ASN A 195 -8.80 -2.35 1.23
C ASN A 195 -7.57 -2.70 2.06
N LEU A 196 -7.70 -2.58 3.38
CA LEU A 196 -6.64 -2.88 4.34
C LEU A 196 -7.10 -4.01 5.26
N THR A 197 -6.32 -5.07 5.32
CA THR A 197 -6.55 -6.24 6.17
C THR A 197 -5.51 -6.23 7.28
N LYS A 198 -5.93 -5.99 8.53
CA LYS A 198 -5.02 -5.90 9.69
C LYS A 198 -4.44 -7.27 10.02
N LEU A 199 -3.13 -7.36 10.23
CA LEU A 199 -2.49 -8.58 10.67
C LEU A 199 -2.30 -8.55 12.19
N ASN A 200 -2.43 -9.71 12.83
CA ASN A 200 -2.24 -9.91 14.27
C ASN A 200 -0.82 -10.38 14.57
#